data_AF-A0A2K0U307-F1
#
_entry.id   AF-A0A2K0U307-F1
#
_cell.length_a   1.000
_cell.length_b   1.000
_cell.length_c   1.000
_cell.angle_alpha   90.00
_cell.angle_beta   90.00
_cell.angle_gamma   90.00
#
_symmetry.space_group_name_H-M   'P 1'
#
loop_
_entity.id
_entity.type
_entity.pdbx_description
1 polymer ?
#
loop_
_entity_poly.entity_id
_entity_poly.type
_entity_poly.pdbx_seq_one_letter_code
_entity_poly.pdbx_strand_id
1 'polypeptide(L)'
;MTVQPVLNQAEPKMNPTNQPNGLVSARRLLVSLLFSAQGYPGLSGLIWADLNLGRPSILVDQTPPPRNLISEATSFTHIIHFLLLTHPPPPPPLLIAPLVLPSAETRRFLKQSLFSPSASRRPRLFVFNLHSPIFLVIPLFNTDGNPSRTSFNMSEPTASAAKVQAAAFPDGTTDYVPLRSSAKYDPKKVHISDLPMTWGNWYKHINWLNAIFIVFVPLAGFVSAYWVPLHLSTAIFSVIYYFNTGMGITAGYHRLWAHSSYKATLPLRIYLAAVGAGAVEGSIRWWSRGHRSHHRYTDTDKDPYSVRKGLMYSHMGWMLLKQNPKRIGRCDISDLNEDSIVVWQHRNYLKCVIFMGLVFPTVFCGLMFDDWLGGFVYAGILRICFVQQATFCVNSLAHWLGDQPFDDRNSPRDHVITALVTLGEGYHNFHHEFPADYRNAIEWWQYDPTKWMIVLWKWTGLAYDLKQFRANEIEKGRVQQLQKKLDQKRATLDWGTPLEQLPVVDWDDFVADSKNGKALVAIAGVIHDVGDFIRDHPGGKALISSAIGKDATAIFNGGVYNHSNAAHNLLSTMRVGVLRGGCEVEIWKRAQFENKDVTYINDSAGQRIVRAGSQVTKVAQPVASADAA
;
A
#
# COMPACT_ATOMS: atom_id res chain seq x y z
N MET A 1 -26.29 -24.44 61.53
CA MET A 1 -26.40 -23.18 62.30
C MET A 1 -26.38 -22.04 61.29
N THR A 2 -27.55 -21.62 60.77
CA THR A 2 -28.36 -20.45 61.21
C THR A 2 -27.59 -19.13 61.17
N VAL A 3 -28.05 -18.01 60.61
CA VAL A 3 -29.22 -17.59 59.79
C VAL A 3 -28.92 -16.11 59.42
N GLN A 4 -29.32 -15.62 58.23
CA GLN A 4 -29.32 -14.17 57.87
C GLN A 4 -30.54 -13.43 58.51
N PRO A 5 -31.14 -12.35 57.95
CA PRO A 5 -30.72 -11.03 57.40
C PRO A 5 -31.47 -9.86 58.11
N VAL A 6 -31.73 -8.71 57.40
CA VAL A 6 -32.87 -7.73 57.51
C VAL A 6 -32.42 -6.32 58.03
N LEU A 7 -32.69 -5.10 57.48
CA LEU A 7 -33.65 -4.42 56.55
C LEU A 7 -33.01 -3.07 56.04
N ASN A 8 -33.20 -2.58 54.79
CA ASN A 8 -34.18 -1.55 54.27
C ASN A 8 -34.14 -0.16 54.97
N GLN A 9 -34.32 1.05 54.40
CA GLN A 9 -34.99 1.67 53.22
C GLN A 9 -34.47 3.15 53.12
N ALA A 10 -34.15 3.76 51.97
CA ALA A 10 -34.97 4.55 51.01
C ALA A 10 -35.50 5.97 51.44
N GLU A 11 -34.90 7.03 50.85
CA GLU A 11 -35.42 8.35 50.34
C GLU A 11 -36.09 9.43 51.27
N PRO A 12 -36.28 10.74 50.88
CA PRO A 12 -35.74 11.58 49.77
C PRO A 12 -35.38 13.09 50.08
N LYS A 13 -34.73 13.77 49.09
CA LYS A 13 -34.77 15.20 48.63
C LYS A 13 -34.62 16.42 49.59
N MET A 14 -33.60 17.29 49.35
CA MET A 14 -33.71 18.62 48.68
C MET A 14 -32.37 19.41 48.68
N ASN A 15 -32.21 20.26 47.66
CA ASN A 15 -31.06 21.13 47.32
C ASN A 15 -31.04 22.41 48.20
N PRO A 16 -29.91 23.13 48.37
CA PRO A 16 -29.66 24.29 47.49
C PRO A 16 -28.17 24.68 47.22
N THR A 17 -27.95 25.17 46.00
CA THR A 17 -27.05 26.27 45.55
C THR A 17 -25.74 26.58 46.32
N ASN A 18 -24.58 26.37 45.66
CA ASN A 18 -23.65 27.45 45.24
C ASN A 18 -22.32 26.87 44.72
N GLN A 19 -21.95 27.26 43.49
CA GLN A 19 -20.59 27.24 42.95
C GLN A 19 -19.91 28.59 43.27
N PRO A 20 -18.56 28.69 43.43
CA PRO A 20 -17.68 28.62 42.25
C PRO A 20 -16.26 28.01 42.44
N ASN A 21 -15.73 27.54 41.31
CA ASN A 21 -14.33 27.55 40.85
C ASN A 21 -13.22 26.85 41.69
N GLY A 22 -12.82 25.66 41.23
CA GLY A 22 -11.59 25.00 41.69
C GLY A 22 -11.11 23.89 40.76
N LEU A 23 -10.57 24.23 39.58
CA LEU A 23 -9.91 23.26 38.69
C LEU A 23 -8.83 23.93 37.82
N VAL A 24 -7.83 24.53 38.47
CA VAL A 24 -6.57 24.97 37.83
C VAL A 24 -5.32 24.42 38.57
N SER A 25 -5.46 23.68 39.67
CA SER A 25 -4.31 23.30 40.52
C SER A 25 -3.83 21.84 40.43
N ALA A 26 -4.11 21.12 39.34
CA ALA A 26 -3.64 19.72 39.19
C ALA A 26 -2.70 19.46 38.00
N ARG A 27 -2.39 20.49 37.19
CA ARG A 27 -1.43 20.37 36.06
C ARG A 27 -0.03 20.93 36.34
N ARG A 28 0.20 21.53 37.51
CA ARG A 28 1.48 22.18 37.85
C ARG A 28 2.44 21.35 38.71
N LEU A 29 2.03 20.16 39.17
CA LEU A 29 2.89 19.32 40.04
C LEU A 29 3.59 18.15 39.35
N LEU A 30 3.28 17.83 38.08
CA LEU A 30 3.80 16.62 37.41
C LEU A 30 5.06 16.85 36.56
N VAL A 31 5.48 18.11 36.34
CA VAL A 31 6.63 18.43 35.46
C VAL A 31 7.91 18.69 36.26
N SER A 32 7.82 19.00 37.56
CA SER A 32 8.99 19.27 38.42
C SER A 32 9.62 18.02 39.06
N LEU A 33 9.02 16.83 38.90
CA LEU A 33 9.57 15.57 39.43
C LEU A 33 10.33 14.71 38.39
N LEU A 34 10.37 15.13 37.12
CA LEU A 34 11.03 14.39 36.05
C LEU A 34 12.42 14.92 35.65
N PHE A 35 12.95 15.97 36.32
CA PHE A 35 14.26 16.56 36.00
C PHE A 35 15.14 16.83 37.23
N SER A 36 15.17 15.91 38.20
CA SER A 36 16.15 15.95 39.31
C SER A 36 16.93 14.65 39.48
N ALA A 37 17.16 13.91 38.39
CA ALA A 37 18.05 12.77 38.39
C ALA A 37 18.83 12.67 37.07
N GLN A 38 19.69 13.66 36.80
CA GLN A 38 20.92 13.56 35.99
C GLN A 38 21.54 14.96 35.91
N GLY A 39 22.42 15.26 36.87
CA GLY A 39 23.04 16.57 37.00
C GLY A 39 24.03 16.87 35.88
N TYR A 40 23.77 17.94 35.12
CA TYR A 40 24.75 18.72 34.36
C TYR A 40 24.21 20.16 34.21
N PRO A 41 24.89 21.21 34.71
CA PRO A 41 24.42 22.58 34.62
C PRO A 41 24.98 23.29 33.38
N GLY A 42 24.11 23.92 32.59
CA GLY A 42 24.54 24.90 31.58
C GLY A 42 23.77 24.83 30.27
N LEU A 43 22.55 25.39 30.25
CA LEU A 43 21.87 25.96 29.07
C LEU A 43 20.45 26.41 29.48
N SER A 44 20.37 27.44 30.32
CA SER A 44 19.11 28.11 30.68
C SER A 44 19.27 29.60 30.45
N GLY A 45 19.09 30.02 29.20
CA GLY A 45 19.19 31.43 28.84
C GLY A 45 19.16 31.64 27.33
N LEU A 46 18.09 31.21 26.66
CA LEU A 46 17.76 31.62 25.28
C LEU A 46 16.38 31.14 24.80
N ILE A 47 15.34 31.20 25.63
CA ILE A 47 13.93 31.10 25.15
C ILE A 47 13.05 31.94 26.09
N TRP A 48 13.15 33.27 26.04
CA TRP A 48 12.20 34.17 26.72
C TRP A 48 12.11 35.55 26.05
N ALA A 49 12.06 35.56 24.73
CA ALA A 49 11.66 36.73 23.93
C ALA A 49 10.90 36.23 22.69
N ASP A 50 9.92 37.00 22.23
CA ASP A 50 9.09 36.81 21.02
C ASP A 50 7.78 36.02 21.10
N LEU A 51 7.00 36.27 22.16
CA LEU A 51 5.54 36.18 22.07
C LEU A 51 4.88 37.41 22.70
N ASN A 52 4.93 38.55 22.01
CA ASN A 52 4.01 39.67 22.23
C ASN A 52 3.99 40.60 21.01
N LEU A 53 2.80 41.17 20.72
CA LEU A 53 2.38 42.06 19.62
C LEU A 53 1.80 41.29 18.40
N GLY A 54 0.56 41.44 17.94
CA GLY A 54 -0.55 42.36 18.22
C GLY A 54 -1.79 41.97 17.36
N ARG A 55 -2.98 42.34 17.84
CA ARG A 55 -4.33 42.16 17.21
C ARG A 55 -4.60 43.20 16.09
N PRO A 56 -5.61 43.08 15.16
CA PRO A 56 -7.06 43.23 15.48
C PRO A 56 -8.15 42.47 14.65
N SER A 57 -9.18 42.05 15.38
CA SER A 57 -10.67 41.94 15.15
C SER A 57 -11.33 41.82 13.77
N ILE A 58 -12.38 40.96 13.66
CA ILE A 58 -13.81 41.27 13.40
C ILE A 58 -14.74 40.03 13.52
N LEU A 59 -15.99 40.31 13.92
CA LEU A 59 -17.25 39.58 14.23
C LEU A 59 -17.66 38.19 13.64
N VAL A 60 -18.25 37.38 14.54
CA VAL A 60 -19.58 36.68 14.54
C VAL A 60 -19.93 35.65 13.46
N ASP A 61 -20.15 34.39 13.86
CA ASP A 61 -21.47 33.72 13.83
C ASP A 61 -21.53 32.50 14.79
N GLN A 62 -22.65 32.31 15.48
CA GLN A 62 -22.91 31.24 16.45
C GLN A 62 -23.95 30.25 15.89
N THR A 63 -23.55 29.01 15.62
CA THR A 63 -24.41 27.82 15.72
C THR A 63 -23.56 26.56 15.99
N PRO A 64 -23.92 25.66 16.94
CA PRO A 64 -23.15 24.44 17.19
C PRO A 64 -23.78 23.21 16.49
N PRO A 65 -23.00 22.31 15.87
CA PRO A 65 -23.46 20.96 15.54
C PRO A 65 -23.22 19.97 16.70
N PRO A 66 -23.88 18.80 16.69
CA PRO A 66 -24.06 17.97 17.89
C PRO A 66 -22.80 17.21 18.31
N ARG A 67 -22.69 17.03 19.63
CA ARG A 67 -21.64 16.25 20.30
C ARG A 67 -21.71 14.78 19.89
N ASN A 68 -20.62 14.26 19.33
CA ASN A 68 -20.30 12.84 19.37
C ASN A 68 -18.95 12.62 20.05
N LEU A 69 -18.96 11.75 21.05
CA LEU A 69 -17.85 11.36 21.91
C LEU A 69 -16.79 10.56 21.13
N ILE A 70 -15.58 11.11 20.99
CA ILE A 70 -14.34 10.33 20.91
C ILE A 70 -13.24 11.14 21.61
N SER A 71 -12.93 10.80 22.86
CA SER A 71 -11.69 11.23 23.51
C SER A 71 -10.94 10.01 23.99
N GLU A 72 -9.99 9.53 23.20
CA GLU A 72 -8.88 8.66 23.63
C GLU A 72 -7.93 8.45 22.44
N ALA A 73 -7.15 9.48 22.09
CA ALA A 73 -6.05 9.35 21.12
C ALA A 73 -4.96 10.43 21.26
N THR A 74 -4.84 11.10 22.41
CA THR A 74 -4.02 12.33 22.52
C THR A 74 -2.68 12.19 23.24
N SER A 75 -2.24 10.97 23.57
CA SER A 75 -0.98 10.77 24.30
C SER A 75 0.17 10.12 23.52
N PHE A 76 -0.04 9.66 22.27
CA PHE A 76 1.05 9.10 21.44
C PHE A 76 1.60 10.07 20.39
N THR A 77 0.88 11.15 20.07
CA THR A 77 1.24 12.07 18.97
C THR A 77 2.36 13.05 19.34
N HIS A 78 2.62 13.30 20.63
CA HIS A 78 3.52 14.38 21.05
C HIS A 78 5.01 14.00 21.10
N ILE A 79 5.37 12.72 21.04
CA ILE A 79 6.78 12.28 21.01
C ILE A 79 7.32 12.24 19.56
N ILE A 80 6.46 12.07 18.56
CA ILE A 80 6.87 12.02 17.14
C ILE A 80 6.90 13.42 16.50
N HIS A 81 6.09 14.36 16.99
CA HIS A 81 5.98 15.70 16.38
C HIS A 81 7.19 16.63 16.66
N PHE A 82 8.06 16.30 17.63
CA PHE A 82 9.23 17.12 17.98
C PHE A 82 10.52 16.72 17.23
N LEU A 83 10.52 15.59 16.52
CA LEU A 83 11.65 15.13 15.68
C LEU A 83 11.49 15.49 14.19
N LEU A 84 10.40 16.17 13.80
CA LEU A 84 9.97 16.35 12.40
C LEU A 84 10.07 17.78 11.85
N LEU A 85 10.77 18.71 12.50
CA LEU A 85 10.89 20.09 12.01
C LEU A 85 12.33 20.59 11.97
N THR A 86 13.19 19.92 11.20
CA THR A 86 14.35 20.53 10.52
C THR A 86 14.79 19.65 9.34
N HIS A 87 14.23 19.88 8.15
CA HIS A 87 14.81 19.36 6.92
C HIS A 87 15.86 20.35 6.40
N PRO A 88 17.15 19.98 6.29
CA PRO A 88 18.04 20.66 5.35
C PRO A 88 17.69 20.21 3.92
N PRO A 89 17.85 21.08 2.90
CA PRO A 89 17.65 20.71 1.51
C PRO A 89 18.65 19.61 1.08
N PRO A 90 18.30 18.77 0.08
CA PRO A 90 19.21 17.75 -0.43
C PRO A 90 20.48 18.40 -1.00
N PRO A 91 21.67 17.78 -0.82
CA PRO A 91 22.89 18.27 -1.46
C PRO A 91 22.77 18.19 -2.99
N PRO A 92 23.42 19.11 -3.74
CA PRO A 92 23.43 19.05 -5.20
C PRO A 92 24.10 17.75 -5.68
N PRO A 93 23.72 17.23 -6.86
CA PRO A 93 24.32 16.02 -7.39
C PRO A 93 25.82 16.22 -7.61
N LEU A 94 26.62 15.35 -7.00
CA LEU A 94 28.02 15.19 -7.35
C LEU A 94 28.11 14.77 -8.82
N LEU A 95 28.59 15.70 -9.66
CA LEU A 95 29.06 15.44 -11.01
C LEU A 95 30.26 14.49 -10.93
N ILE A 96 29.99 13.19 -10.95
CA ILE A 96 31.01 12.19 -11.27
C ILE A 96 31.11 12.17 -12.79
N ALA A 97 32.22 12.71 -13.30
CA ALA A 97 32.58 12.61 -14.71
C ALA A 97 32.53 11.14 -15.17
N PRO A 98 31.98 10.83 -16.35
CA PRO A 98 31.91 9.46 -16.83
C PRO A 98 33.33 8.93 -17.03
N LEU A 99 33.67 7.85 -16.33
CA LEU A 99 34.83 7.04 -16.62
C LEU A 99 34.61 6.44 -18.02
N VAL A 100 35.33 6.98 -19.01
CA VAL A 100 35.36 6.48 -20.38
C VAL A 100 35.79 5.02 -20.35
N LEU A 101 34.85 4.10 -20.61
CA LEU A 101 35.18 2.70 -20.92
C LEU A 101 35.74 2.65 -22.35
N PRO A 102 36.90 2.01 -22.60
CA PRO A 102 37.47 1.94 -23.94
C PRO A 102 36.60 1.10 -24.88
N SER A 103 36.67 1.45 -26.16
CA SER A 103 36.02 0.83 -27.30
C SER A 103 36.39 -0.66 -27.50
N ALA A 104 35.69 -1.30 -28.44
CA ALA A 104 35.65 -2.73 -28.74
C ALA A 104 36.98 -3.43 -29.11
N GLU A 105 38.14 -2.85 -28.85
CA GLU A 105 39.45 -3.42 -29.18
C GLU A 105 40.16 -4.12 -28.00
N THR A 106 39.69 -3.99 -26.76
CA THR A 106 40.32 -4.65 -25.59
C THR A 106 39.84 -6.09 -25.33
N ARG A 107 38.94 -6.65 -26.18
CA ARG A 107 38.51 -8.08 -26.08
C ARG A 107 39.43 -9.08 -26.78
N ARG A 108 40.56 -8.64 -27.34
CA ARG A 108 41.44 -9.48 -28.17
C ARG A 108 42.74 -9.96 -27.51
N PHE A 109 42.96 -9.71 -26.22
CA PHE A 109 44.24 -10.05 -25.55
C PHE A 109 44.18 -11.07 -24.40
N LEU A 110 43.05 -11.75 -24.19
CA LEU A 110 42.93 -12.86 -23.21
C LEU A 110 42.35 -14.13 -23.84
N LYS A 111 42.85 -14.51 -25.02
CA LYS A 111 42.63 -15.82 -25.65
C LYS A 111 43.84 -16.21 -26.51
N GLN A 112 45.03 -16.29 -25.91
CA GLN A 112 46.21 -16.90 -26.57
C GLN A 112 47.31 -17.26 -25.55
N SER A 113 47.04 -18.30 -24.76
CA SER A 113 47.98 -19.27 -24.16
C SER A 113 47.09 -20.17 -23.29
N LEU A 114 46.94 -21.47 -23.53
CA LEU A 114 47.94 -22.52 -23.62
C LEU A 114 47.41 -23.69 -24.46
N PHE A 115 48.35 -24.45 -25.00
CA PHE A 115 48.18 -25.56 -25.94
C PHE A 115 47.48 -26.82 -25.35
N SER A 116 46.85 -27.56 -26.27
CA SER A 116 46.19 -28.89 -26.21
C SER A 116 47.21 -30.07 -26.11
N PRO A 117 46.89 -31.38 -26.31
CA PRO A 117 45.64 -32.20 -26.17
C PRO A 117 45.86 -33.61 -25.53
N SER A 118 44.79 -34.35 -25.17
CA SER A 118 44.58 -35.81 -25.38
C SER A 118 43.21 -36.23 -24.79
N ALA A 119 42.49 -37.29 -25.15
CA ALA A 119 42.24 -38.04 -26.38
C ALA A 119 40.98 -38.91 -26.12
N SER A 120 40.12 -39.05 -27.14
CA SER A 120 39.22 -40.19 -27.42
C SER A 120 38.07 -40.59 -26.45
N ARG A 121 36.82 -40.49 -26.93
CA ARG A 121 35.96 -41.61 -27.40
C ARG A 121 34.47 -41.20 -27.44
N ARG A 122 33.84 -41.32 -28.62
CA ARG A 122 32.38 -41.47 -28.81
C ARG A 122 32.02 -42.98 -28.82
N PRO A 123 30.74 -43.36 -28.64
CA PRO A 123 29.79 -43.53 -29.77
C PRO A 123 28.41 -42.84 -29.49
N ARG A 124 27.69 -42.24 -30.47
CA ARG A 124 26.65 -42.82 -31.39
C ARG A 124 25.64 -43.72 -30.65
N LEU A 125 24.32 -43.73 -30.87
CA LEU A 125 23.29 -42.99 -31.63
C LEU A 125 22.01 -43.82 -31.34
N PHE A 126 20.85 -43.25 -31.03
CA PHE A 126 19.57 -43.87 -31.43
C PHE A 126 18.46 -42.82 -31.47
N VAL A 127 17.87 -42.72 -32.65
CA VAL A 127 16.68 -41.94 -33.02
C VAL A 127 15.46 -42.81 -32.72
N PHE A 128 14.41 -42.24 -32.12
CA PHE A 128 13.04 -42.60 -32.48
C PHE A 128 12.15 -41.36 -32.45
N ASN A 129 11.53 -41.12 -33.59
CA ASN A 129 10.49 -40.16 -33.88
C ASN A 129 9.15 -40.85 -33.57
N LEU A 130 8.11 -40.09 -33.16
CA LEU A 130 6.73 -40.12 -33.67
C LEU A 130 5.61 -39.81 -32.62
N HIS A 131 4.69 -38.97 -33.11
CA HIS A 131 3.27 -38.75 -32.74
C HIS A 131 2.89 -37.75 -31.62
N SER A 132 2.53 -36.54 -32.07
CA SER A 132 1.48 -35.68 -31.50
C SER A 132 0.07 -36.31 -31.66
N PRO A 133 -1.02 -35.77 -31.05
CA PRO A 133 -1.64 -34.55 -31.56
C PRO A 133 -2.12 -33.54 -30.51
N ILE A 134 -2.14 -32.30 -30.98
CA ILE A 134 -2.69 -31.08 -30.39
C ILE A 134 -4.19 -31.04 -30.74
N PHE A 135 -5.05 -30.77 -29.76
CA PHE A 135 -6.48 -30.50 -30.01
C PHE A 135 -6.68 -29.02 -30.38
N LEU A 136 -7.10 -28.78 -31.62
CA LEU A 136 -7.63 -27.52 -32.13
C LEU A 136 -9.16 -27.67 -32.21
N VAL A 137 -9.91 -26.86 -31.45
CA VAL A 137 -11.38 -26.83 -31.52
C VAL A 137 -11.80 -25.63 -32.35
N ILE A 138 -12.45 -25.90 -33.50
CA ILE A 138 -13.15 -24.95 -34.36
C ILE A 138 -14.65 -25.15 -34.11
N PRO A 139 -15.47 -24.11 -33.85
CA PRO A 139 -16.91 -24.25 -33.91
C PRO A 139 -17.41 -24.05 -35.35
N LEU A 140 -18.08 -25.08 -35.87
CA LEU A 140 -18.87 -25.06 -37.11
C LEU A 140 -20.13 -24.19 -36.91
N PHE A 141 -20.32 -23.22 -37.80
CA PHE A 141 -21.59 -22.56 -38.01
C PHE A 141 -22.51 -23.49 -38.81
N ASN A 142 -23.70 -23.77 -38.27
CA ASN A 142 -24.78 -24.40 -39.04
C ASN A 142 -25.77 -23.32 -39.49
N THR A 143 -25.93 -23.20 -40.80
CA THR A 143 -26.88 -22.31 -41.47
C THR A 143 -28.07 -23.14 -41.93
N ASP A 144 -29.25 -22.88 -41.39
CA ASP A 144 -30.51 -23.24 -42.04
C ASP A 144 -31.56 -22.17 -41.70
N GLY A 145 -32.09 -21.54 -42.76
CA GLY A 145 -33.15 -20.54 -42.69
C GLY A 145 -34.52 -21.12 -42.99
N ASN A 146 -35.58 -20.53 -42.43
CA ASN A 146 -36.64 -19.77 -43.14
C ASN A 146 -37.71 -19.31 -42.11
N PRO A 147 -38.43 -18.18 -42.33
CA PRO A 147 -39.21 -17.49 -41.32
C PRO A 147 -40.69 -17.90 -41.34
N SER A 148 -41.36 -17.81 -40.20
CA SER A 148 -42.83 -17.69 -40.17
C SER A 148 -43.25 -16.67 -39.12
N ARG A 149 -44.08 -15.73 -39.57
CA ARG A 149 -44.79 -14.73 -38.76
C ARG A 149 -45.95 -15.39 -38.03
N THR A 150 -46.07 -15.13 -36.73
CA THR A 150 -47.37 -14.99 -36.06
C THR A 150 -47.22 -14.08 -34.85
N SER A 151 -47.97 -12.97 -34.91
CA SER A 151 -48.30 -12.07 -33.81
C SER A 151 -48.92 -12.81 -32.63
N PHE A 152 -48.65 -12.41 -31.38
CA PHE A 152 -49.68 -12.27 -30.33
C PHE A 152 -49.14 -11.61 -29.05
N ASN A 153 -49.87 -10.58 -28.61
CA ASN A 153 -50.07 -10.00 -27.28
C ASN A 153 -48.90 -9.73 -26.33
N MET A 154 -48.71 -8.43 -26.08
CA MET A 154 -48.18 -7.91 -24.82
C MET A 154 -49.18 -8.19 -23.69
N SER A 155 -48.83 -9.11 -22.79
CA SER A 155 -49.40 -9.18 -21.45
C SER A 155 -48.24 -9.02 -20.46
N GLU A 156 -48.30 -7.97 -19.65
CA GLU A 156 -47.41 -7.75 -18.51
C GLU A 156 -47.42 -8.96 -17.57
N PRO A 157 -46.26 -9.50 -17.16
CA PRO A 157 -46.18 -10.34 -15.99
C PRO A 157 -45.78 -9.50 -14.78
N THR A 158 -46.77 -9.37 -13.90
CA THR A 158 -46.68 -9.00 -12.49
C THR A 158 -45.38 -9.41 -11.79
N ALA A 159 -44.85 -8.46 -11.02
CA ALA A 159 -43.69 -8.62 -10.17
C ALA A 159 -43.79 -9.80 -9.20
N SER A 160 -42.84 -10.72 -9.30
CA SER A 160 -42.29 -11.46 -8.17
C SER A 160 -40.79 -11.60 -8.42
N ALA A 161 -40.02 -10.63 -7.91
CA ALA A 161 -38.57 -10.70 -7.91
C ALA A 161 -38.14 -11.76 -6.89
N ALA A 162 -38.21 -13.03 -7.29
CA ALA A 162 -37.47 -14.08 -6.61
C ALA A 162 -35.98 -13.69 -6.66
N LYS A 163 -35.37 -13.47 -5.50
CA LYS A 163 -33.92 -13.31 -5.38
C LYS A 163 -33.26 -14.55 -5.97
N VAL A 164 -32.80 -14.45 -7.22
CA VAL A 164 -31.95 -15.47 -7.83
C VAL A 164 -30.65 -15.43 -7.04
N GLN A 165 -30.52 -16.36 -6.10
CA GLN A 165 -29.32 -16.55 -5.34
C GLN A 165 -28.25 -17.00 -6.33
N ALA A 166 -27.19 -16.20 -6.51
CA ALA A 166 -26.10 -16.52 -7.40
C ALA A 166 -25.59 -17.94 -7.08
N ALA A 167 -25.56 -18.81 -8.09
CA ALA A 167 -25.05 -20.15 -7.95
C ALA A 167 -23.61 -20.08 -7.40
N ALA A 168 -23.33 -20.85 -6.35
CA ALA A 168 -21.99 -20.90 -5.75
C ALA A 168 -20.98 -21.34 -6.81
N PHE A 169 -20.01 -20.49 -7.11
CA PHE A 169 -18.91 -20.84 -8.00
C PHE A 169 -18.08 -21.95 -7.31
N PRO A 170 -17.87 -23.12 -7.95
CA PRO A 170 -17.02 -24.16 -7.41
C PRO A 170 -15.57 -23.62 -7.42
N ASP A 171 -15.10 -23.15 -6.26
CA ASP A 171 -13.80 -22.50 -6.09
C ASP A 171 -12.60 -23.48 -6.15
N GLY A 172 -12.84 -24.71 -6.60
CA GLY A 172 -11.85 -25.78 -6.68
C GLY A 172 -11.47 -26.41 -5.34
N THR A 173 -12.12 -26.04 -4.23
CA THR A 173 -11.79 -26.57 -2.90
C THR A 173 -12.85 -27.55 -2.37
N THR A 174 -12.84 -28.80 -2.85
CA THR A 174 -13.75 -29.85 -2.33
C THR A 174 -13.25 -30.52 -1.05
N ASP A 175 -11.98 -30.36 -0.68
CA ASP A 175 -11.35 -31.29 0.26
C ASP A 175 -10.77 -30.56 1.48
N TYR A 176 -11.63 -30.01 2.34
CA TYR A 176 -11.20 -29.73 3.71
C TYR A 176 -11.41 -30.97 4.57
N VAL A 177 -10.38 -31.81 4.67
CA VAL A 177 -10.26 -32.75 5.79
C VAL A 177 -9.39 -32.08 6.86
N PRO A 178 -9.97 -31.58 7.96
CA PRO A 178 -9.16 -31.04 9.05
C PRO A 178 -8.21 -32.11 9.57
N LEU A 179 -6.90 -31.84 9.54
CA LEU A 179 -5.87 -32.73 10.13
C LEU A 179 -6.08 -32.99 11.64
N ARG A 180 -6.98 -32.24 12.28
CA ARG A 180 -7.53 -32.52 13.61
C ARG A 180 -9.04 -32.33 13.55
N SER A 181 -9.81 -33.41 13.45
CA SER A 181 -11.27 -33.35 13.60
C SER A 181 -11.60 -32.99 15.05
N SER A 182 -12.18 -31.82 15.30
CA SER A 182 -12.81 -31.57 16.61
C SER A 182 -14.21 -32.18 16.59
N ALA A 183 -14.47 -33.14 17.47
CA ALA A 183 -15.71 -33.91 17.55
C ALA A 183 -16.96 -33.10 18.00
N LYS A 184 -16.97 -31.77 17.85
CA LYS A 184 -18.03 -30.86 18.35
C LYS A 184 -18.28 -29.65 17.45
N TYR A 185 -18.22 -29.82 16.13
CA TYR A 185 -18.65 -28.74 15.23
C TYR A 185 -20.17 -28.77 15.04
N ASP A 186 -20.89 -27.88 15.72
CA ASP A 186 -22.30 -27.62 15.44
C ASP A 186 -22.41 -26.53 14.37
N PRO A 187 -22.81 -26.86 13.12
CA PRO A 187 -22.90 -25.89 12.03
C PRO A 187 -23.98 -24.82 12.23
N LYS A 188 -24.97 -25.07 13.10
CA LYS A 188 -26.11 -24.17 13.38
C LYS A 188 -25.80 -23.14 14.47
N LYS A 189 -24.79 -23.39 15.30
CA LYS A 189 -24.39 -22.46 16.35
C LYS A 189 -23.77 -21.19 15.74
N VAL A 190 -24.37 -20.04 16.02
CA VAL A 190 -23.83 -18.73 15.63
C VAL A 190 -22.46 -18.54 16.27
N HIS A 191 -21.48 -18.10 15.47
CA HIS A 191 -20.13 -17.89 15.98
C HIS A 191 -20.07 -16.65 16.86
N ILE A 192 -19.24 -16.66 17.92
CA ILE A 192 -19.17 -15.54 18.88
C ILE A 192 -18.85 -14.20 18.20
N SER A 193 -18.04 -14.21 17.15
CA SER A 193 -17.69 -12.99 16.38
C SER A 193 -18.85 -12.38 15.60
N ASP A 194 -19.95 -13.13 15.41
CA ASP A 194 -21.15 -12.64 14.72
C ASP A 194 -22.16 -12.01 15.69
N LEU A 195 -21.89 -12.09 17.00
CA LEU A 195 -22.70 -11.46 18.04
C LEU A 195 -22.10 -10.10 18.42
N PRO A 196 -22.92 -9.13 18.84
CA PRO A 196 -22.40 -7.87 19.37
C PRO A 196 -21.60 -8.12 20.66
N MET A 197 -20.49 -7.42 20.79
CA MET A 197 -19.69 -7.46 22.02
C MET A 197 -20.40 -6.63 23.11
N THR A 198 -20.61 -7.26 24.25
CA THR A 198 -21.26 -6.71 25.44
C THR A 198 -20.38 -6.97 26.67
N TRP A 199 -20.62 -6.24 27.76
CA TRP A 199 -19.95 -6.49 29.04
C TRP A 199 -20.11 -7.93 29.56
N GLY A 200 -21.18 -8.64 29.19
CA GLY A 200 -21.43 -10.03 29.60
C GLY A 200 -20.75 -11.09 28.73
N ASN A 201 -20.23 -10.75 27.54
CA ASN A 201 -19.66 -11.72 26.61
C ASN A 201 -18.28 -11.37 26.05
N TRP A 202 -17.70 -10.20 26.31
CA TRP A 202 -16.44 -9.74 25.71
C TRP A 202 -15.29 -10.77 25.83
N TYR A 203 -15.15 -11.40 27.00
CA TYR A 203 -14.13 -12.42 27.26
C TYR A 203 -14.28 -13.67 26.37
N LYS A 204 -15.48 -13.92 25.81
CA LYS A 204 -15.71 -15.03 24.87
C LYS A 204 -15.18 -14.71 23.48
N HIS A 205 -15.14 -13.43 23.09
CA HIS A 205 -14.57 -12.96 21.83
C HIS A 205 -13.04 -13.05 21.82
N ILE A 206 -12.40 -13.00 22.99
CA ILE A 206 -10.95 -13.07 23.09
C ILE A 206 -10.45 -14.49 22.81
N ASN A 207 -9.41 -14.57 21.98
CA ASN A 207 -8.57 -15.75 21.83
C ASN A 207 -7.49 -15.73 22.93
N TRP A 208 -7.83 -16.28 24.11
CA TRP A 208 -6.97 -16.24 25.29
C TRP A 208 -5.61 -16.89 25.09
N LEU A 209 -5.50 -17.92 24.23
CA LEU A 209 -4.21 -18.54 23.91
C LEU A 209 -3.28 -17.51 23.24
N ASN A 210 -3.78 -16.84 22.20
CA ASN A 210 -3.02 -15.81 21.49
C ASN A 210 -2.76 -14.59 22.39
N ALA A 211 -3.73 -14.20 23.22
CA ALA A 211 -3.55 -13.10 24.17
C ALA A 211 -2.42 -13.37 25.17
N ILE A 212 -2.31 -14.61 25.67
CA ILE A 212 -1.19 -15.01 26.54
C ILE A 212 0.14 -14.81 25.84
N PHE A 213 0.31 -15.33 24.63
CA PHE A 213 1.59 -15.29 23.94
C PHE A 213 1.96 -13.94 23.32
N ILE A 214 0.98 -13.14 22.90
CA ILE A 214 1.21 -11.85 22.22
C ILE A 214 1.24 -10.67 23.21
N VAL A 215 0.50 -10.76 24.33
CA VAL A 215 0.37 -9.65 25.28
C VAL A 215 1.02 -10.00 26.62
N PHE A 216 0.56 -11.05 27.28
CA PHE A 216 0.96 -11.30 28.67
C PHE A 216 2.40 -11.82 28.82
N VAL A 217 2.87 -12.69 27.93
CA VAL A 217 4.26 -13.20 27.95
C VAL A 217 5.26 -12.07 27.66
N PRO A 218 5.09 -11.24 26.61
CA PRO A 218 5.92 -10.06 26.41
C PRO A 218 5.89 -9.09 27.58
N LEU A 219 4.72 -8.82 28.15
CA LEU A 219 4.58 -7.97 29.33
C LEU A 219 5.39 -8.51 30.51
N ALA A 220 5.31 -9.83 30.77
CA ALA A 220 6.14 -10.49 31.76
C ALA A 220 7.64 -10.38 31.45
N GLY A 221 8.04 -10.44 30.17
CA GLY A 221 9.41 -10.19 29.73
C GLY A 221 9.89 -8.77 30.03
N PHE A 222 9.08 -7.76 29.73
CA PHE A 222 9.41 -6.35 30.03
C PHE A 222 9.51 -6.10 31.53
N VAL A 223 8.61 -6.68 32.31
CA VAL A 223 8.67 -6.65 33.78
C VAL A 223 9.92 -7.36 34.28
N SER A 224 10.26 -8.53 33.73
CA SER A 224 11.46 -9.29 34.09
C SER A 224 12.76 -8.54 33.76
N ALA A 225 12.79 -7.73 32.70
CA ALA A 225 13.94 -6.93 32.32
C ALA A 225 14.35 -5.89 33.38
N TYR A 226 13.47 -5.57 34.33
CA TYR A 226 13.84 -4.74 35.48
C TYR A 226 14.85 -5.43 36.41
N TRP A 227 14.77 -6.76 36.57
CA TRP A 227 15.65 -7.53 37.47
C TRP A 227 16.74 -8.31 36.73
N VAL A 228 16.58 -8.57 35.44
CA VAL A 228 17.56 -9.32 34.64
C VAL A 228 18.42 -8.33 33.86
N PRO A 229 19.72 -8.15 34.20
CA PRO A 229 20.58 -7.20 33.51
C PRO A 229 20.82 -7.63 32.06
N LEU A 230 20.88 -6.67 31.15
CA LEU A 230 21.22 -6.92 29.74
C LEU A 230 22.74 -6.89 29.54
N HIS A 231 23.34 -8.07 29.35
CA HIS A 231 24.74 -8.17 28.93
C HIS A 231 24.89 -7.85 27.44
N LEU A 232 25.99 -7.17 27.07
CA LEU A 232 26.23 -6.75 25.68
C LEU A 232 26.28 -7.93 24.70
N SER A 233 26.89 -9.06 25.09
CA SER A 233 26.94 -10.29 24.28
C SER A 233 25.54 -10.83 23.98
N THR A 234 24.69 -10.93 25.00
CA THR A 234 23.29 -11.33 24.89
C THR A 234 22.48 -10.33 24.07
N ALA A 235 22.73 -9.02 24.21
CA ALA A 235 22.09 -8.00 23.39
C ALA A 235 22.42 -8.18 21.89
N ILE A 236 23.71 -8.33 21.57
CA ILE A 236 24.18 -8.56 20.20
C ILE A 236 23.56 -9.84 19.64
N PHE A 237 23.60 -10.95 20.40
CA PHE A 237 22.97 -12.20 19.97
C PHE A 237 21.45 -12.05 19.77
N SER A 238 20.76 -11.34 20.66
CA SER A 238 19.32 -11.08 20.54
C SER A 238 18.99 -10.34 19.24
N VAL A 239 19.80 -9.34 18.85
CA VAL A 239 19.64 -8.61 17.59
C VAL A 239 19.94 -9.50 16.39
N ILE A 240 21.02 -10.28 16.41
CA ILE A 240 21.33 -11.23 15.33
C ILE A 240 20.19 -12.24 15.17
N TYR A 241 19.67 -12.76 16.28
CA TYR A 241 18.61 -13.75 16.28
C TYR A 241 17.25 -13.16 15.90
N TYR A 242 17.00 -11.88 16.22
CA TYR A 242 15.88 -11.10 15.67
C TYR A 242 15.91 -11.11 14.14
N PHE A 243 17.04 -10.76 13.51
CA PHE A 243 17.15 -10.79 12.05
C PHE A 243 17.01 -12.22 11.48
N ASN A 244 17.58 -13.24 12.13
CA ASN A 244 17.44 -14.63 11.67
C ASN A 244 15.99 -15.11 11.69
N THR A 245 15.27 -14.85 12.79
CA THR A 245 13.87 -15.25 12.93
C THR A 245 12.95 -14.44 12.00
N GLY A 246 13.22 -13.14 11.84
CA GLY A 246 12.59 -12.30 10.83
C GLY A 246 12.81 -12.80 9.40
N MET A 247 14.03 -13.21 9.05
CA MET A 247 14.35 -13.85 7.76
C MET A 247 13.58 -15.16 7.54
N GLY A 248 13.29 -15.91 8.61
CA GLY A 248 12.42 -17.08 8.55
C GLY A 248 11.00 -16.75 8.10
N ILE A 249 10.48 -15.58 8.51
CA ILE A 249 9.18 -15.07 8.07
C ILE A 249 9.29 -14.51 6.64
N THR A 250 10.16 -13.54 6.40
CA THR A 250 10.23 -12.81 5.12
C THR A 250 10.76 -13.67 3.97
N ALA A 251 11.92 -14.32 4.11
CA ALA A 251 12.44 -15.18 3.04
C ALA A 251 11.76 -16.55 3.00
N GLY A 252 11.38 -17.09 4.15
CA GLY A 252 10.75 -18.40 4.25
C GLY A 252 9.24 -18.33 4.03
N TYR A 253 8.50 -18.03 5.10
CA TYR A 253 7.04 -18.16 5.13
C TYR A 253 6.35 -17.36 4.02
N HIS A 254 6.86 -16.16 3.78
CA HIS A 254 6.34 -15.20 2.83
C HIS A 254 6.81 -15.49 1.40
N ARG A 255 8.07 -15.19 1.08
CA ARG A 255 8.57 -15.25 -0.31
C ARG A 255 8.68 -16.69 -0.85
N LEU A 256 9.21 -17.63 -0.06
CA LEU A 256 9.39 -19.02 -0.49
C LEU A 256 8.09 -19.82 -0.50
N TRP A 257 7.34 -19.83 0.61
CA TRP A 257 6.16 -20.71 0.74
C TRP A 257 4.85 -20.03 0.37
N ALA A 258 4.59 -18.77 0.75
CA ALA A 258 3.31 -18.14 0.41
C ALA A 258 3.26 -17.74 -1.08
N HIS A 259 4.35 -17.18 -1.63
CA HIS A 259 4.39 -16.65 -2.99
C HIS A 259 5.19 -17.48 -3.99
N SER A 260 5.95 -18.47 -3.52
CA SER A 260 6.81 -19.31 -4.37
C SER A 260 7.68 -18.48 -5.31
N SER A 261 8.23 -17.37 -4.83
CA SER A 261 8.98 -16.40 -5.63
C SER A 261 10.42 -16.85 -5.94
N TYR A 262 10.88 -17.90 -5.28
CA TYR A 262 12.13 -18.60 -5.59
C TYR A 262 12.06 -20.06 -5.11
N LYS A 263 13.06 -20.86 -5.44
CA LYS A 263 13.25 -22.22 -4.91
C LYS A 263 14.49 -22.27 -4.03
N ALA A 264 14.45 -23.15 -3.03
CA ALA A 264 15.54 -23.33 -2.07
C ALA A 264 15.95 -24.80 -1.97
N THR A 265 17.23 -25.03 -1.70
CA THR A 265 17.75 -26.37 -1.39
C THR A 265 17.23 -26.87 -0.04
N LEU A 266 17.31 -28.17 0.20
CA LEU A 266 16.84 -28.79 1.44
C LEU A 266 17.45 -28.15 2.71
N PRO A 267 18.78 -27.91 2.81
CA PRO A 267 19.36 -27.26 3.99
C PRO A 267 18.78 -25.88 4.27
N LEU A 268 18.62 -25.05 3.23
CA LEU A 268 18.06 -23.70 3.38
C LEU A 268 16.59 -23.77 3.82
N ARG A 269 15.80 -24.69 3.27
CA ARG A 269 14.41 -24.90 3.67
C ARG A 269 14.27 -25.33 5.13
N ILE A 270 15.13 -26.23 5.60
CA ILE A 270 15.15 -26.66 7.01
C ILE A 270 15.51 -25.48 7.92
N TYR A 271 16.56 -24.73 7.58
CA TYR A 271 16.98 -23.56 8.32
C TYR A 271 15.84 -22.52 8.42
N LEU A 272 15.23 -22.13 7.30
CA LEU A 272 14.13 -21.17 7.26
C LEU A 272 12.90 -21.66 8.03
N ALA A 273 12.58 -22.96 7.96
CA ALA A 273 11.48 -23.54 8.72
C ALA A 273 11.73 -23.51 10.24
N ALA A 274 12.98 -23.70 10.66
CA ALA A 274 13.39 -23.66 12.06
C ALA A 274 13.38 -22.23 12.61
N VAL A 275 14.08 -21.29 11.96
CA VAL A 275 14.14 -19.90 12.45
C VAL A 275 12.78 -19.19 12.31
N GLY A 276 11.98 -19.52 11.29
CA GLY A 276 10.59 -19.04 11.17
C GLY A 276 9.69 -19.53 12.31
N ALA A 277 9.87 -20.76 12.81
CA ALA A 277 9.18 -21.22 14.01
C ALA A 277 9.61 -20.43 15.26
N GLY A 278 10.86 -19.93 15.29
CA GLY A 278 11.36 -19.05 16.34
C GLY A 278 10.64 -17.71 16.44
N ALA A 279 9.98 -17.23 15.38
CA ALA A 279 9.18 -16.00 15.38
C ALA A 279 7.79 -16.17 16.04
N VAL A 280 7.30 -17.40 16.21
CA VAL A 280 6.04 -17.72 16.92
C VAL A 280 4.80 -17.09 16.26
N GLU A 281 4.68 -17.19 14.92
CA GLU A 281 3.59 -16.58 14.15
C GLU A 281 2.63 -17.60 13.50
N GLY A 282 2.69 -18.85 13.94
CA GLY A 282 1.98 -19.98 13.35
C GLY A 282 2.91 -20.85 12.51
N SER A 283 2.45 -22.06 12.18
CA SER A 283 3.20 -22.94 11.26
C SER A 283 3.23 -22.34 9.85
N ILE A 284 4.22 -22.69 9.04
CA ILE A 284 4.33 -22.29 7.63
C ILE A 284 2.98 -22.46 6.92
N ARG A 285 2.39 -23.66 7.01
CA ARG A 285 1.11 -23.99 6.39
C ARG A 285 -0.02 -23.03 6.78
N TRP A 286 -0.13 -22.67 8.06
CA TRP A 286 -1.19 -21.81 8.56
C TRP A 286 -0.97 -20.36 8.16
N TRP A 287 0.27 -19.88 8.29
CA TRP A 287 0.68 -18.52 7.97
C TRP A 287 0.53 -18.26 6.46
N SER A 288 1.12 -19.11 5.61
CA SER A 288 1.08 -18.96 4.15
C SER A 288 -0.35 -19.07 3.60
N ARG A 289 -1.20 -19.93 4.18
CA ARG A 289 -2.65 -19.96 3.84
C ARG A 289 -3.33 -18.62 4.16
N GLY A 290 -3.11 -18.09 5.36
CA GLY A 290 -3.66 -16.80 5.77
C GLY A 290 -3.21 -15.67 4.84
N HIS A 291 -1.92 -15.65 4.53
CA HIS A 291 -1.31 -14.66 3.66
C HIS A 291 -1.81 -14.72 2.22
N ARG A 292 -1.93 -15.92 1.63
CA ARG A 292 -2.55 -16.09 0.30
C ARG A 292 -4.00 -15.63 0.28
N SER A 293 -4.77 -15.88 1.35
CA SER A 293 -6.12 -15.37 1.47
C SER A 293 -6.14 -13.84 1.55
N HIS A 294 -5.20 -13.23 2.27
CA HIS A 294 -5.08 -11.78 2.35
C HIS A 294 -4.82 -11.14 0.99
N HIS A 295 -3.88 -11.65 0.18
CA HIS A 295 -3.66 -11.15 -1.18
C HIS A 295 -4.87 -11.33 -2.10
N ARG A 296 -5.55 -12.49 -2.02
CA ARG A 296 -6.69 -12.77 -2.88
C ARG A 296 -7.91 -11.91 -2.58
N TYR A 297 -8.08 -11.54 -1.31
CA TYR A 297 -9.29 -10.89 -0.80
C TYR A 297 -9.00 -9.57 -0.10
N THR A 298 -7.87 -8.92 -0.41
CA THR A 298 -7.38 -7.71 0.26
C THR A 298 -8.49 -6.69 0.42
N ASP A 299 -8.61 -6.12 1.62
CA ASP A 299 -9.61 -5.10 1.95
C ASP A 299 -11.08 -5.52 1.77
N THR A 300 -11.38 -6.81 1.80
CA THR A 300 -12.74 -7.33 1.87
C THR A 300 -13.00 -8.01 3.22
N ASP A 301 -14.27 -8.35 3.50
CA ASP A 301 -14.62 -9.11 4.71
C ASP A 301 -13.96 -10.49 4.80
N LYS A 302 -13.51 -11.02 3.66
CA LYS A 302 -12.82 -12.31 3.55
C LYS A 302 -11.33 -12.23 3.86
N ASP A 303 -10.77 -11.02 3.94
CA ASP A 303 -9.39 -10.82 4.38
C ASP A 303 -9.28 -11.07 5.90
N PRO A 304 -8.42 -12.03 6.33
CA PRO A 304 -8.26 -12.40 7.73
C PRO A 304 -7.75 -11.25 8.62
N TYR A 305 -7.09 -10.24 8.07
CA TYR A 305 -6.54 -9.14 8.86
C TYR A 305 -6.70 -7.78 8.16
N SER A 306 -7.85 -7.60 7.49
CA SER A 306 -8.21 -6.37 6.78
C SER A 306 -8.03 -5.11 7.63
N VAL A 307 -7.36 -4.11 7.06
CA VAL A 307 -7.22 -2.77 7.65
C VAL A 307 -8.56 -2.04 7.75
N ARG A 308 -9.57 -2.41 6.94
CA ARG A 308 -10.93 -1.83 7.01
C ARG A 308 -11.61 -2.05 8.37
N LYS A 309 -11.17 -3.05 9.14
CA LYS A 309 -11.65 -3.30 10.51
C LYS A 309 -10.95 -2.42 11.57
N GLY A 310 -10.08 -1.51 11.14
CA GLY A 310 -9.34 -0.58 11.96
C GLY A 310 -7.88 -0.96 12.15
N LEU A 311 -7.01 0.04 12.35
CA LEU A 311 -5.57 -0.16 12.45
C LEU A 311 -5.17 -1.15 13.56
N MET A 312 -5.73 -0.99 14.76
CA MET A 312 -5.40 -1.87 15.88
C MET A 312 -5.88 -3.31 15.64
N TYR A 313 -6.96 -3.47 14.86
CA TYR A 313 -7.41 -4.78 14.45
C TYR A 313 -6.40 -5.43 13.50
N SER A 314 -5.99 -4.75 12.43
CA SER A 314 -5.04 -5.32 11.46
C SER A 314 -3.64 -5.50 12.05
N HIS A 315 -3.25 -4.68 13.03
CA HIS A 315 -1.99 -4.85 13.73
C HIS A 315 -2.00 -6.13 14.57
N MET A 316 -2.86 -6.23 15.59
CA MET A 316 -2.87 -7.40 16.48
C MET A 316 -4.27 -7.92 16.84
N GLY A 317 -5.33 -7.13 16.66
CA GLY A 317 -6.69 -7.56 17.01
C GLY A 317 -7.17 -8.80 16.24
N TRP A 318 -6.70 -9.00 15.01
CA TRP A 318 -6.99 -10.19 14.21
C TRP A 318 -6.47 -11.49 14.85
N MET A 319 -5.40 -11.42 15.65
CA MET A 319 -4.88 -12.54 16.44
C MET A 319 -5.55 -12.65 17.81
N LEU A 320 -5.89 -11.52 18.43
CA LEU A 320 -6.46 -11.46 19.79
C LEU A 320 -7.95 -11.77 19.85
N LEU A 321 -8.68 -11.57 18.74
CA LEU A 321 -10.11 -11.84 18.65
C LEU A 321 -10.36 -13.13 17.86
N LYS A 322 -11.31 -13.94 18.34
CA LYS A 322 -11.77 -15.14 17.64
C LYS A 322 -12.49 -14.71 16.36
N GLN A 323 -11.99 -15.18 15.23
CA GLN A 323 -12.63 -14.97 13.93
C GLN A 323 -13.53 -16.15 13.57
N ASN A 324 -14.62 -15.89 12.85
CA ASN A 324 -15.44 -16.96 12.28
C ASN A 324 -14.69 -17.59 11.08
N PRO A 325 -14.28 -18.87 11.16
CA PRO A 325 -13.55 -19.51 10.06
C PRO A 325 -14.34 -19.57 8.75
N LYS A 326 -15.69 -19.52 8.81
CA LYS A 326 -16.55 -19.50 7.62
C LYS A 326 -16.44 -18.20 6.82
N ARG A 327 -16.02 -17.09 7.45
CA ARG A 327 -15.90 -15.77 6.80
C ARG A 327 -14.54 -15.56 6.13
N ILE A 328 -13.52 -16.30 6.55
CA ILE A 328 -12.16 -16.16 6.01
C ILE A 328 -12.12 -16.77 4.60
N GLY A 329 -11.52 -16.04 3.66
CA GLY A 329 -11.34 -16.48 2.29
C GLY A 329 -10.55 -17.79 2.15
N ARG A 330 -10.88 -18.54 1.10
CA ARG A 330 -10.16 -19.78 0.75
C ARG A 330 -9.15 -19.55 -0.36
N CYS A 331 -8.02 -20.23 -0.24
CA CYS A 331 -6.93 -20.24 -1.20
C CYS A 331 -6.43 -21.67 -1.37
N ASP A 332 -5.89 -21.98 -2.54
CA ASP A 332 -5.21 -23.24 -2.78
C ASP A 332 -3.92 -23.32 -1.97
N ILE A 333 -3.70 -24.47 -1.35
CA ILE A 333 -2.56 -24.81 -0.49
C ILE A 333 -2.11 -26.26 -0.72
N SER A 334 -2.47 -26.85 -1.87
CA SER A 334 -2.08 -28.19 -2.30
C SER A 334 -0.56 -28.37 -2.21
N ASP A 335 0.19 -27.44 -2.79
CA ASP A 335 1.67 -27.37 -2.75
C ASP A 335 2.24 -27.39 -1.32
N LEU A 336 1.61 -26.70 -0.38
CA LEU A 336 2.02 -26.69 1.03
C LEU A 336 1.74 -28.03 1.74
N ASN A 337 0.74 -28.79 1.27
CA ASN A 337 0.43 -30.12 1.79
C ASN A 337 1.35 -31.20 1.22
N GLU A 338 1.94 -30.95 0.05
CA GLU A 338 2.89 -31.84 -0.62
C GLU A 338 4.33 -31.60 -0.13
N ASP A 339 4.63 -30.42 0.42
CA ASP A 339 5.92 -30.11 1.03
C ASP A 339 6.11 -30.83 2.38
N SER A 340 6.98 -31.84 2.39
CA SER A 340 7.27 -32.67 3.57
C SER A 340 7.81 -31.89 4.78
N ILE A 341 8.57 -30.81 4.56
CA ILE A 341 9.11 -29.97 5.63
C ILE A 341 7.98 -29.15 6.24
N VAL A 342 7.12 -28.57 5.40
CA VAL A 342 5.95 -27.79 5.84
C VAL A 342 5.00 -28.65 6.65
N VAL A 343 4.70 -29.87 6.18
CA VAL A 343 3.84 -30.82 6.89
C VAL A 343 4.48 -31.28 8.20
N TRP A 344 5.77 -31.62 8.20
CA TRP A 344 6.48 -32.01 9.41
C TRP A 344 6.48 -30.89 10.46
N GLN A 345 6.77 -29.66 10.04
CA GLN A 345 6.80 -28.49 10.91
C GLN A 345 5.40 -28.19 11.45
N HIS A 346 4.35 -28.28 10.62
CA HIS A 346 2.98 -28.09 11.07
C HIS A 346 2.55 -29.11 12.14
N ARG A 347 2.92 -30.39 11.96
CA ARG A 347 2.61 -31.46 12.94
C ARG A 347 3.38 -31.29 14.24
N ASN A 348 4.62 -30.80 14.19
CA ASN A 348 5.50 -30.62 15.34
C ASN A 348 5.60 -29.16 15.82
N TYR A 349 4.72 -28.28 15.37
CA TYR A 349 4.89 -26.83 15.48
C TYR A 349 5.14 -26.35 16.92
N LEU A 350 4.40 -26.88 17.90
CA LEU A 350 4.60 -26.51 19.30
C LEU A 350 6.01 -26.85 19.81
N LYS A 351 6.57 -28.00 19.41
CA LYS A 351 7.94 -28.38 19.76
C LYS A 351 8.94 -27.44 19.09
N CYS A 352 8.74 -27.12 17.81
CA CYS A 352 9.58 -26.18 17.07
C CYS A 352 9.58 -24.78 17.71
N VAL A 353 8.42 -24.27 18.09
CA VAL A 353 8.25 -22.96 18.75
C VAL A 353 8.92 -22.92 20.12
N ILE A 354 8.69 -23.93 20.97
CA ILE A 354 9.32 -23.97 22.30
C ILE A 354 10.84 -24.02 22.15
N PHE A 355 11.33 -24.88 21.25
CA PHE A 355 12.75 -25.04 21.05
C PHE A 355 13.39 -23.79 20.44
N MET A 356 12.97 -23.37 19.24
CA MET A 356 13.58 -22.24 18.52
C MET A 356 13.22 -20.89 19.14
N GLY A 357 12.05 -20.75 19.75
CA GLY A 357 11.61 -19.51 20.37
C GLY A 357 12.27 -19.24 21.73
N LEU A 358 12.44 -20.26 22.57
CA LEU A 358 12.88 -20.08 23.97
C LEU A 358 14.11 -20.92 24.34
N VAL A 359 14.09 -22.23 24.11
CA VAL A 359 15.17 -23.12 24.59
C VAL A 359 16.50 -22.82 23.90
N PHE A 360 16.52 -22.75 22.57
CA PHE A 360 17.71 -22.47 21.79
C PHE A 360 18.40 -21.16 22.19
N PRO A 361 17.74 -19.99 22.20
CA PRO A 361 18.40 -18.74 22.59
C PRO A 361 18.84 -18.75 24.06
N THR A 362 18.08 -19.39 24.96
CA THR A 362 18.43 -19.52 26.38
C THR A 362 19.70 -20.34 26.57
N VAL A 363 19.74 -21.53 25.96
CA VAL A 363 20.88 -22.45 26.03
C VAL A 363 22.09 -21.85 25.33
N PHE A 364 21.92 -21.19 24.20
CA PHE A 364 23.02 -20.55 23.49
C PHE A 364 23.68 -19.47 24.36
N CYS A 365 22.90 -18.53 24.92
CA CYS A 365 23.45 -17.50 25.81
C CYS A 365 24.03 -18.08 27.10
N GLY A 366 23.37 -19.09 27.68
CA GLY A 366 23.86 -19.79 28.87
C GLY A 366 25.20 -20.48 28.66
N LEU A 367 25.39 -21.16 27.53
CA LEU A 367 26.64 -21.86 27.24
C LEU A 367 27.76 -20.94 26.74
N MET A 368 27.42 -19.92 25.94
CA MET A 368 28.42 -19.05 25.30
C MET A 368 28.83 -17.86 26.17
N PHE A 369 27.91 -17.37 27.02
CA PHE A 369 28.08 -16.13 27.78
C PHE A 369 27.80 -16.27 29.27
N ASP A 370 27.49 -17.48 29.75
CA ASP A 370 27.00 -17.75 31.12
C ASP A 370 25.75 -16.93 31.51
N ASP A 371 24.93 -16.57 30.52
CA ASP A 371 23.77 -15.69 30.69
C ASP A 371 22.46 -16.40 30.34
N TRP A 372 22.08 -17.37 31.18
CA TRP A 372 20.86 -18.16 31.00
C TRP A 372 19.59 -17.30 31.08
N LEU A 373 19.49 -16.44 32.11
CA LEU A 373 18.31 -15.59 32.30
C LEU A 373 18.21 -14.49 31.24
N GLY A 374 19.32 -13.86 30.85
CA GLY A 374 19.32 -12.90 29.77
C GLY A 374 18.98 -13.53 28.43
N GLY A 375 19.47 -14.75 28.17
CA GLY A 375 19.08 -15.54 27.00
C GLY A 375 17.58 -15.83 26.94
N PHE A 376 16.96 -16.15 28.08
CA PHE A 376 15.52 -16.41 28.17
C PHE A 376 14.69 -15.13 28.02
N VAL A 377 15.04 -14.05 28.71
CA VAL A 377 14.28 -12.79 28.73
C VAL A 377 14.48 -12.01 27.43
N TYR A 378 15.72 -11.73 27.04
CA TYR A 378 16.02 -10.85 25.91
C TYR A 378 16.01 -11.60 24.58
N ALA A 379 16.81 -12.66 24.44
CA ALA A 379 16.92 -13.41 23.19
C ALA A 379 15.72 -14.36 22.93
N GLY A 380 15.02 -14.74 24.00
CA GLY A 380 13.77 -15.48 23.98
C GLY A 380 12.55 -14.56 23.89
N ILE A 381 12.01 -14.15 25.05
CA ILE A 381 10.70 -13.49 25.17
C ILE A 381 10.63 -12.15 24.43
N LEU A 382 11.52 -11.20 24.74
CA LEU A 382 11.44 -9.85 24.19
C LEU A 382 11.73 -9.84 22.70
N ARG A 383 12.71 -10.61 22.23
CA ARG A 383 12.98 -10.75 20.80
C ARG A 383 11.80 -11.33 20.03
N ILE A 384 11.08 -12.33 20.56
CA ILE A 384 9.82 -12.81 19.96
C ILE A 384 8.82 -11.65 19.82
N CYS A 385 8.63 -10.87 20.89
CA CYS A 385 7.72 -9.72 20.87
C CYS A 385 8.10 -8.73 19.75
N PHE A 386 9.37 -8.31 19.67
CA PHE A 386 9.80 -7.36 18.65
C PHE A 386 9.58 -7.89 17.23
N VAL A 387 9.87 -9.17 16.95
CA VAL A 387 9.60 -9.75 15.62
C VAL A 387 8.11 -9.74 15.31
N GLN A 388 7.26 -10.14 16.26
CA GLN A 388 5.82 -10.13 16.07
C GLN A 388 5.29 -8.71 15.81
N GLN A 389 5.70 -7.71 16.60
CA GLN A 389 5.28 -6.32 16.38
C GLN A 389 5.76 -5.79 15.03
N ALA A 390 6.98 -6.13 14.62
CA ALA A 390 7.49 -5.82 13.29
C ALA A 390 6.62 -6.44 12.20
N THR A 391 6.32 -7.75 12.26
CA THR A 391 5.46 -8.38 11.25
C THR A 391 4.05 -7.81 11.25
N PHE A 392 3.50 -7.51 12.42
CA PHE A 392 2.17 -6.91 12.55
C PHE A 392 2.09 -5.50 11.97
N CYS A 393 3.19 -4.76 11.90
CA CYS A 393 3.27 -3.49 11.18
C CYS A 393 3.07 -3.64 9.67
N VAL A 394 3.35 -4.81 9.08
CA VAL A 394 3.07 -5.07 7.66
C VAL A 394 1.56 -5.02 7.40
N ASN A 395 0.78 -5.70 8.25
CA ASN A 395 -0.67 -5.73 8.11
C ASN A 395 -1.35 -4.39 8.48
N SER A 396 -0.68 -3.54 9.26
CA SER A 396 -1.22 -2.27 9.74
C SER A 396 -0.59 -1.05 9.06
N LEU A 397 0.63 -0.68 9.43
CA LEU A 397 1.33 0.49 8.91
C LEU A 397 1.51 0.42 7.39
N ALA A 398 1.83 -0.74 6.82
CA ALA A 398 1.99 -0.88 5.37
C ALA A 398 0.66 -0.82 4.59
N HIS A 399 -0.47 -0.81 5.29
CA HIS A 399 -1.81 -0.56 4.74
C HIS A 399 -2.36 0.82 5.11
N TRP A 400 -1.59 1.66 5.80
CA TRP A 400 -2.06 2.97 6.26
C TRP A 400 -1.15 4.12 5.87
N LEU A 401 0.17 3.93 5.98
CA LEU A 401 1.18 4.96 5.79
C LEU A 401 2.00 4.70 4.52
N GLY A 402 2.16 5.72 3.68
CA GLY A 402 3.02 5.68 2.49
C GLY A 402 2.31 5.98 1.18
N ASP A 403 3.03 5.72 0.09
CA ASP A 403 2.62 6.01 -1.27
C ASP A 403 2.02 4.79 -1.97
N GLN A 404 1.27 5.03 -3.04
CA GLN A 404 0.74 3.99 -3.93
C GLN A 404 1.24 4.24 -5.36
N PRO A 405 2.50 3.88 -5.66
CA PRO A 405 3.12 4.13 -6.95
C PRO A 405 2.70 3.16 -8.06
N PHE A 406 2.11 2.01 -7.76
CA PHE A 406 1.75 0.98 -8.76
C PHE A 406 0.23 0.80 -8.89
N ASP A 407 -0.50 0.73 -7.79
CA ASP A 407 -1.96 0.58 -7.80
C ASP A 407 -2.59 1.15 -6.53
N ASP A 408 -3.79 1.71 -6.61
CA ASP A 408 -4.49 2.35 -5.48
C ASP A 408 -5.92 1.82 -5.28
N ARG A 409 -6.26 0.67 -5.89
CA ARG A 409 -7.55 0.00 -5.69
C ARG A 409 -7.74 -0.51 -4.27
N ASN A 410 -6.64 -0.95 -3.65
CA ASN A 410 -6.58 -1.43 -2.28
C ASN A 410 -5.65 -0.53 -1.46
N SER A 411 -5.58 -0.75 -0.15
CA SER A 411 -4.83 0.01 0.84
C SER A 411 -3.31 -0.22 0.98
N PRO A 412 -2.65 -1.25 0.40
CA PRO A 412 -1.20 -1.43 0.50
C PRO A 412 -0.42 -0.20 0.03
N ARG A 413 0.63 0.16 0.76
CA ARG A 413 1.44 1.37 0.56
C ARG A 413 2.93 1.07 0.67
N ASP A 414 3.72 1.83 -0.09
CA ASP A 414 5.18 1.84 -0.03
C ASP A 414 5.66 2.91 0.95
N HIS A 415 6.45 2.53 1.94
CA HIS A 415 7.00 3.47 2.91
C HIS A 415 8.34 3.01 3.50
N VAL A 416 9.34 3.88 3.47
CA VAL A 416 10.71 3.55 3.90
C VAL A 416 10.82 3.23 5.39
N ILE A 417 10.12 3.96 6.27
CA ILE A 417 10.14 3.68 7.71
C ILE A 417 9.47 2.33 7.99
N THR A 418 8.38 2.04 7.28
CA THR A 418 7.73 0.74 7.39
C THR A 418 8.69 -0.34 6.93
N ALA A 419 9.45 -0.13 5.84
CA ALA A 419 10.45 -1.09 5.38
C ALA A 419 11.58 -1.31 6.41
N LEU A 420 12.04 -0.28 7.10
CA LEU A 420 13.05 -0.41 8.16
C LEU A 420 12.53 -1.25 9.34
N VAL A 421 11.31 -0.97 9.80
CA VAL A 421 10.69 -1.69 10.92
C VAL A 421 10.39 -3.15 10.55
N THR A 422 10.05 -3.41 9.28
CA THR A 422 9.54 -4.70 8.80
C THR A 422 10.56 -5.52 7.99
N LEU A 423 11.86 -5.20 8.10
CA LEU A 423 12.93 -5.95 7.41
C LEU A 423 12.78 -5.99 5.87
N GLY A 424 12.32 -4.89 5.29
CA GLY A 424 12.14 -4.72 3.84
C GLY A 424 10.71 -4.88 3.34
N GLU A 425 9.79 -5.33 4.19
CA GLU A 425 8.41 -5.65 3.78
C GLU A 425 7.51 -4.43 3.57
N GLY A 426 8.01 -3.23 3.85
CA GLY A 426 7.25 -1.97 3.76
C GLY A 426 7.11 -1.35 2.36
N TYR A 427 7.71 -1.95 1.32
CA TYR A 427 7.35 -1.64 -0.07
C TYR A 427 6.15 -2.50 -0.48
N HIS A 428 5.03 -2.27 0.22
CA HIS A 428 3.89 -3.16 0.23
C HIS A 428 2.95 -2.95 -0.95
N ASN A 429 2.93 -1.75 -1.54
CA ASN A 429 2.19 -1.48 -2.77
C ASN A 429 2.78 -2.28 -3.94
N PHE A 430 4.11 -2.24 -4.08
CA PHE A 430 4.79 -3.09 -5.06
C PHE A 430 4.49 -4.57 -4.83
N HIS A 431 4.61 -5.01 -3.58
CA HIS A 431 4.41 -6.41 -3.22
C HIS A 431 2.99 -6.92 -3.55
N HIS A 432 1.96 -6.10 -3.30
CA HIS A 432 0.57 -6.49 -3.62
C HIS A 432 0.26 -6.49 -5.11
N GLU A 433 0.88 -5.60 -5.89
CA GLU A 433 0.72 -5.58 -7.35
C GLU A 433 1.52 -6.71 -8.02
N PHE A 434 2.71 -7.03 -7.51
CA PHE A 434 3.63 -8.01 -8.09
C PHE A 434 4.04 -9.12 -7.10
N PRO A 435 3.08 -9.89 -6.54
CA PRO A 435 3.33 -10.79 -5.39
C PRO A 435 4.32 -11.93 -5.68
N ALA A 436 4.48 -12.32 -6.95
CA ALA A 436 5.42 -13.36 -7.35
C ALA A 436 6.88 -12.89 -7.49
N ASP A 437 7.17 -11.57 -7.43
CA ASP A 437 8.55 -11.08 -7.42
C ASP A 437 9.23 -11.47 -6.10
N TYR A 438 10.48 -11.92 -6.14
CA TYR A 438 11.22 -12.22 -4.90
C TYR A 438 11.64 -10.95 -4.14
N ARG A 439 11.50 -9.77 -4.74
CA ARG A 439 11.83 -8.47 -4.15
C ARG A 439 10.55 -7.78 -3.72
N ASN A 440 10.55 -7.17 -2.54
CA ASN A 440 9.56 -6.13 -2.25
C ASN A 440 10.12 -4.76 -2.66
N ALA A 441 11.40 -4.54 -2.41
CA ALA A 441 12.12 -3.36 -2.85
C ALA A 441 12.84 -3.59 -4.18
N ILE A 442 12.34 -3.03 -5.28
CA ILE A 442 12.89 -3.26 -6.61
C ILE A 442 14.19 -2.52 -6.89
N GLU A 443 14.39 -1.35 -6.29
CA GLU A 443 15.61 -0.57 -6.49
C GLU A 443 16.75 -1.16 -5.65
N TRP A 444 17.97 -1.04 -6.15
CA TRP A 444 19.14 -1.63 -5.48
C TRP A 444 19.42 -0.99 -4.10
N TRP A 445 19.13 0.32 -3.95
CA TRP A 445 19.36 1.11 -2.75
C TRP A 445 18.22 1.03 -1.74
N GLN A 446 17.03 0.61 -2.16
CA GLN A 446 15.89 0.47 -1.26
C GLN A 446 16.13 -0.68 -0.27
N TYR A 447 15.97 -0.36 1.02
CA TYR A 447 16.21 -1.28 2.13
C TYR A 447 15.31 -2.52 2.05
N ASP A 448 15.92 -3.66 1.76
CA ASP A 448 15.29 -4.98 1.77
C ASP A 448 16.39 -6.02 2.06
N PRO A 449 16.72 -6.24 3.35
CA PRO A 449 17.74 -7.21 3.74
C PRO A 449 17.40 -8.63 3.26
N THR A 450 16.10 -8.94 3.15
CA THR A 450 15.62 -10.22 2.65
C THR A 450 16.01 -10.46 1.19
N LYS A 451 15.83 -9.45 0.32
CA LYS A 451 16.30 -9.48 -1.08
C LYS A 451 17.79 -9.75 -1.15
N TRP A 452 18.60 -9.03 -0.37
CA TRP A 452 20.06 -9.18 -0.41
C TRP A 452 20.50 -10.57 0.06
N MET A 453 19.86 -11.10 1.10
CA MET A 453 20.16 -12.44 1.59
C MET A 453 19.77 -13.54 0.60
N ILE A 454 18.61 -13.42 -0.07
CA ILE A 454 18.21 -14.37 -1.12
C ILE A 454 19.20 -14.33 -2.30
N VAL A 455 19.72 -13.15 -2.67
CA VAL A 455 20.77 -13.03 -3.69
C VAL A 455 22.07 -13.69 -3.23
N LEU A 456 22.48 -13.51 -1.98
CA LEU A 456 23.64 -14.20 -1.42
C LEU A 456 23.47 -15.73 -1.48
N TRP A 457 22.31 -16.24 -1.09
CA TRP A 457 21.99 -17.66 -1.20
C TRP A 457 21.95 -18.16 -2.64
N LYS A 458 21.56 -17.31 -3.60
CA LYS A 458 21.65 -17.64 -5.02
C LYS A 458 23.11 -17.82 -5.44
N TRP A 459 24.00 -16.93 -5.00
CA TRP A 459 25.43 -17.02 -5.32
C TRP A 459 26.09 -18.27 -4.74
N THR A 460 25.65 -18.71 -3.56
CA THR A 460 26.13 -19.95 -2.93
C THR A 460 25.40 -21.22 -3.39
N GLY A 461 24.43 -21.10 -4.31
CA GLY A 461 23.66 -22.24 -4.83
C GLY A 461 22.58 -22.78 -3.87
N LEU A 462 22.31 -22.09 -2.76
CA LEU A 462 21.26 -22.44 -1.80
C LEU A 462 19.86 -22.00 -2.25
N ALA A 463 19.77 -20.95 -3.06
CA ALA A 463 18.54 -20.46 -3.69
C ALA A 463 18.68 -20.44 -5.22
N TYR A 464 17.59 -20.69 -5.94
CA TYR A 464 17.56 -20.71 -7.41
C TYR A 464 16.16 -20.36 -7.93
N ASP A 465 16.01 -20.20 -9.24
CA ASP A 465 14.74 -19.82 -9.89
C ASP A 465 14.07 -18.56 -9.29
N LEU A 466 14.87 -17.56 -8.93
CA LEU A 466 14.36 -16.28 -8.42
C LEU A 466 13.52 -15.58 -9.50
N LYS A 467 12.22 -15.39 -9.21
CA LYS A 467 11.26 -14.76 -10.11
C LYS A 467 11.34 -13.25 -10.00
N GLN A 468 11.43 -12.58 -11.15
CA GLN A 468 11.34 -11.14 -11.25
C GLN A 468 10.34 -10.78 -12.34
N PHE A 469 9.52 -9.76 -12.09
CA PHE A 469 8.70 -9.19 -13.15
C PHE A 469 9.56 -8.43 -14.16
N ARG A 470 9.13 -8.42 -15.42
CA ARG A 470 9.81 -7.67 -16.48
C ARG A 470 9.76 -6.18 -16.14
N ALA A 471 10.89 -5.49 -16.25
CA ALA A 471 10.99 -4.07 -15.94
C ALA A 471 9.94 -3.22 -16.68
N ASN A 472 9.63 -3.57 -17.93
CA ASN A 472 8.60 -2.92 -18.73
C ASN A 472 7.20 -3.00 -18.11
N GLU A 473 6.83 -4.12 -17.47
CA GLU A 473 5.50 -4.25 -16.85
C GLU A 473 5.41 -3.47 -15.53
N ILE A 474 6.51 -3.41 -14.78
CA ILE A 474 6.62 -2.59 -13.58
C ILE A 474 6.49 -1.10 -13.94
N GLU A 475 7.22 -0.64 -14.96
CA GLU A 475 7.18 0.75 -15.41
C GLU A 475 5.86 1.12 -16.06
N LYS A 476 5.20 0.20 -16.78
CA LYS A 476 3.81 0.40 -17.21
C LYS A 476 2.91 0.67 -16.00
N GLY A 477 2.97 -0.15 -14.95
CA GLY A 477 2.18 0.07 -13.72
C GLY A 477 2.43 1.46 -13.13
N ARG A 478 3.69 1.84 -12.98
CA ARG A 478 4.10 3.15 -12.43
C ARG A 478 3.57 4.32 -13.27
N VAL A 479 3.76 4.27 -14.59
CA VAL A 479 3.29 5.33 -15.52
C VAL A 479 1.76 5.40 -15.53
N GLN A 480 1.07 4.27 -15.52
CA GLN A 480 -0.39 4.23 -15.47
C GLN A 480 -0.93 4.89 -14.19
N GLN A 481 -0.30 4.63 -13.05
CA GLN A 481 -0.69 5.21 -11.77
C GLN A 481 -0.35 6.71 -11.69
N LEU A 482 0.78 7.13 -12.25
CA LEU A 482 1.11 8.55 -12.41
C LEU A 482 0.11 9.28 -13.32
N GLN A 483 -0.26 8.69 -14.45
CA GLN A 483 -1.26 9.26 -15.35
C GLN A 483 -2.59 9.45 -14.63
N LYS A 484 -3.04 8.45 -13.87
CA LYS A 484 -4.27 8.56 -13.06
C LYS A 484 -4.22 9.75 -12.09
N LYS A 485 -3.12 9.92 -11.37
CA LYS A 485 -2.91 11.05 -10.44
C LYS A 485 -2.86 12.39 -11.17
N LEU A 486 -2.21 12.43 -12.34
CA LEU A 486 -2.17 13.62 -13.19
C LEU A 486 -3.56 13.99 -13.71
N ASP A 487 -4.38 13.02 -14.12
CA ASP A 487 -5.74 13.24 -14.60
C ASP A 487 -6.64 13.77 -13.47
N GLN A 488 -6.51 13.22 -12.25
CA GLN A 488 -7.20 13.73 -11.06
C GLN A 488 -6.82 15.18 -10.76
N LYS A 489 -5.53 15.52 -10.79
CA LYS A 489 -5.05 16.90 -10.60
C LYS A 489 -5.49 17.82 -11.73
N ARG A 490 -5.51 17.32 -12.97
CA ARG A 490 -5.98 18.07 -14.14
C ARG A 490 -7.46 18.43 -13.98
N ALA A 491 -8.28 17.54 -13.45
CA ALA A 491 -9.71 17.79 -13.23
C ALA A 491 -10.01 18.88 -12.18
N THR A 492 -9.06 19.22 -11.29
CA THR A 492 -9.25 20.30 -10.29
C THR A 492 -8.80 21.67 -10.80
N LEU A 493 -8.23 21.76 -12.00
CA LEU A 493 -7.71 23.01 -12.57
C LEU A 493 -8.74 23.63 -13.51
N ASP A 494 -8.81 24.95 -13.53
CA ASP A 494 -9.55 25.70 -14.54
C ASP A 494 -8.73 25.75 -15.84
N TRP A 495 -9.29 25.20 -16.92
CA TRP A 495 -8.70 25.19 -18.26
C TRP A 495 -9.41 26.14 -19.23
N GLY A 496 -10.30 26.98 -18.69
CA GLY A 496 -11.22 27.83 -19.44
C GLY A 496 -12.31 27.04 -20.15
N THR A 497 -13.17 27.78 -20.85
CA THR A 497 -14.27 27.20 -21.63
C THR A 497 -13.71 26.32 -22.77
N PRO A 498 -14.19 25.06 -22.92
CA PRO A 498 -13.85 24.20 -24.04
C PRO A 498 -14.19 24.85 -25.39
N LEU A 499 -13.38 24.63 -26.41
CA LEU A 499 -13.56 25.30 -27.70
C LEU A 499 -14.90 24.95 -28.36
N GLU A 500 -15.42 23.74 -28.15
CA GLU A 500 -16.70 23.30 -28.73
C GLU A 500 -17.90 24.02 -28.09
N GLN A 501 -17.72 24.60 -26.91
CA GLN A 501 -18.77 25.34 -26.20
C GLN A 501 -18.75 26.84 -26.49
N LEU A 502 -17.71 27.33 -27.17
CA LEU A 502 -17.58 28.75 -27.52
C LEU A 502 -18.46 29.09 -28.73
N PRO A 503 -19.07 30.29 -28.75
CA PRO A 503 -19.83 30.74 -29.91
C PRO A 503 -18.91 30.96 -31.11
N VAL A 504 -19.39 30.58 -32.29
CA VAL A 504 -18.73 30.91 -33.56
C VAL A 504 -19.11 32.34 -33.95
N VAL A 505 -18.11 33.17 -34.19
CA VAL A 505 -18.22 34.62 -34.46
C VAL A 505 -17.58 34.93 -35.81
N ASP A 506 -18.25 35.72 -36.64
CA ASP A 506 -17.71 36.16 -37.91
C ASP A 506 -16.67 37.28 -37.73
N TRP A 507 -15.72 37.41 -38.67
CA TRP A 507 -14.64 38.39 -38.55
C TRP A 507 -15.15 39.83 -38.42
N ASP A 508 -16.18 40.17 -39.20
CA ASP A 508 -16.78 41.50 -39.18
C ASP A 508 -17.44 41.81 -37.83
N ASP A 509 -18.08 40.81 -37.21
CA ASP A 509 -18.69 40.94 -35.89
C ASP A 509 -17.62 41.13 -34.80
N PHE A 510 -16.52 40.36 -34.85
CA PHE A 510 -15.38 40.52 -33.95
C PHE A 510 -14.78 41.94 -34.02
N VAL A 511 -14.59 42.48 -35.23
CA VAL A 511 -14.06 43.83 -35.44
C VAL A 511 -15.07 44.88 -34.98
N ALA A 512 -16.36 44.69 -35.24
CA ALA A 512 -17.42 45.60 -34.83
C ALA A 512 -17.52 45.68 -33.30
N ASP A 513 -17.54 44.53 -32.62
CA ASP A 513 -17.56 44.43 -31.16
C ASP A 513 -16.33 45.09 -30.52
N SER A 514 -15.16 44.95 -31.15
CA SER A 514 -13.93 45.61 -30.70
C SER A 514 -14.00 47.14 -30.82
N LYS A 515 -14.63 47.65 -31.89
CA LYS A 515 -14.87 49.10 -32.07
C LYS A 515 -15.93 49.63 -31.10
N ASN A 516 -16.87 48.79 -30.68
CA ASN A 516 -17.92 49.12 -29.71
C ASN A 516 -17.45 49.05 -28.25
N GLY A 517 -16.14 48.96 -28.02
CA GLY A 517 -15.53 49.11 -26.69
C GLY A 517 -15.17 47.80 -25.99
N LYS A 518 -15.42 46.63 -26.60
CA LYS A 518 -14.89 45.37 -26.07
C LYS A 518 -13.40 45.23 -26.39
N ALA A 519 -12.62 44.74 -25.42
CA ALA A 519 -11.19 44.55 -25.59
C ALA A 519 -10.88 43.15 -26.12
N LEU A 520 -11.27 42.88 -27.38
CA LEU A 520 -11.12 41.54 -27.96
C LEU A 520 -9.83 41.42 -28.78
N VAL A 521 -9.15 40.27 -28.65
CA VAL A 521 -7.96 39.92 -29.45
C VAL A 521 -8.13 38.51 -30.00
N ALA A 522 -7.86 38.33 -31.30
CA ALA A 522 -7.85 37.02 -31.92
C ALA A 522 -6.44 36.41 -31.86
N ILE A 523 -6.33 35.19 -31.36
CA ILE A 523 -5.07 34.41 -31.33
C ILE A 523 -5.39 32.98 -31.74
N ALA A 524 -4.72 32.49 -32.77
CA ALA A 524 -4.91 31.17 -33.38
C ALA A 524 -6.40 30.86 -33.70
N GLY A 525 -7.13 31.86 -34.20
CA GLY A 525 -8.55 31.71 -34.54
C GLY A 525 -9.51 31.67 -33.34
N VAL A 526 -9.02 31.89 -32.11
CA VAL A 526 -9.84 32.00 -30.89
C VAL A 526 -9.87 33.45 -30.42
N ILE A 527 -11.06 33.93 -30.07
CA ILE A 527 -11.30 35.29 -29.58
C ILE A 527 -11.17 35.29 -28.07
N HIS A 528 -10.35 36.20 -27.56
CA HIS A 528 -10.10 36.38 -26.13
C HIS A 528 -10.52 37.79 -25.72
N ASP A 529 -11.25 37.90 -24.61
CA ASP A 529 -11.51 39.18 -23.96
C ASP A 529 -10.39 39.47 -22.97
N VAL A 530 -9.57 40.45 -23.31
CA VAL A 530 -8.40 40.84 -22.50
C VAL A 530 -8.67 42.10 -21.67
N GLY A 531 -9.91 42.59 -21.61
CA GLY A 531 -10.27 43.88 -21.00
C GLY A 531 -9.70 44.07 -19.60
N ASP A 532 -9.97 43.12 -18.71
CA ASP A 532 -9.49 43.15 -17.33
C ASP A 532 -7.97 42.93 -17.25
N PHE A 533 -7.40 42.18 -18.19
CA PHE A 533 -6.00 41.80 -18.18
C PHE A 533 -5.06 42.89 -18.74
N ILE A 534 -5.56 43.86 -19.51
CA ILE A 534 -4.72 44.89 -20.15
C ILE A 534 -3.81 45.62 -19.15
N ARG A 535 -4.30 45.90 -17.93
CA ARG A 535 -3.52 46.60 -16.89
C ARG A 535 -2.41 45.72 -16.31
N ASP A 536 -2.65 44.41 -16.28
CA ASP A 536 -1.81 43.45 -15.60
C ASP A 536 -0.86 42.72 -16.60
N HIS A 537 -0.99 43.01 -17.89
CA HIS A 537 -0.15 42.46 -18.94
C HIS A 537 1.33 42.84 -18.74
N PRO A 538 2.25 41.87 -18.52
CA PRO A 538 3.65 42.16 -18.19
C PRO A 538 4.43 42.87 -19.30
N GLY A 539 4.04 42.69 -20.58
CA GLY A 539 4.62 43.42 -21.71
C GLY A 539 4.15 44.87 -21.81
N GLY A 540 3.30 45.32 -20.87
CA GLY A 540 2.75 46.66 -20.81
C GLY A 540 1.45 46.82 -21.60
N LYS A 541 0.66 47.81 -21.17
CA LYS A 541 -0.66 48.15 -21.72
C LYS A 541 -0.61 48.50 -23.20
N ALA A 542 0.42 49.21 -23.66
CA ALA A 542 0.50 49.71 -25.03
C ALA A 542 0.54 48.57 -26.07
N LEU A 543 1.32 47.51 -25.81
CA LEU A 543 1.47 46.38 -26.72
C LEU A 543 0.16 45.61 -26.88
N ILE A 544 -0.50 45.25 -25.77
CA ILE A 544 -1.76 44.52 -25.81
C ILE A 544 -2.90 45.39 -26.37
N SER A 545 -2.94 46.68 -26.05
CA SER A 545 -3.96 47.59 -26.59
C SER A 545 -3.84 47.77 -28.10
N SER A 546 -2.62 47.71 -28.65
CA SER A 546 -2.39 47.80 -30.10
C SER A 546 -2.92 46.61 -30.90
N ALA A 547 -3.18 45.49 -30.20
CA ALA A 547 -3.68 44.24 -30.76
C ALA A 547 -5.22 44.11 -30.70
N ILE A 548 -5.93 45.04 -30.04
CA ILE A 548 -7.40 45.01 -29.94
C ILE A 548 -8.02 45.08 -31.34
N GLY A 549 -8.99 44.19 -31.61
CA GLY A 549 -9.66 44.07 -32.89
C GLY A 549 -8.81 43.50 -34.03
N LYS A 550 -7.67 42.87 -33.71
CA LYS A 550 -6.74 42.27 -34.69
C LYS A 550 -6.44 40.81 -34.37
N ASP A 551 -5.89 40.13 -35.37
CA ASP A 551 -5.21 38.84 -35.18
C ASP A 551 -3.78 39.08 -34.69
N ALA A 552 -3.53 38.70 -33.43
CA ALA A 552 -2.25 38.84 -32.76
C ALA A 552 -1.45 37.53 -32.72
N THR A 553 -1.84 36.50 -33.49
CA THR A 553 -1.20 35.17 -33.49
C THR A 553 0.30 35.24 -33.70
N ALA A 554 0.75 36.01 -34.70
CA ALA A 554 2.18 36.15 -35.00
C ALA A 554 2.91 36.88 -33.87
N ILE A 555 2.31 37.92 -33.31
CA ILE A 555 2.90 38.71 -32.20
C ILE A 555 3.04 37.85 -30.95
N PHE A 556 2.06 36.99 -30.69
CA PHE A 556 1.99 36.12 -29.51
C PHE A 556 2.90 34.88 -29.58
N ASN A 557 3.08 34.29 -30.78
CA ASN A 557 3.82 33.06 -31.00
C ASN A 557 5.21 33.28 -31.63
N GLY A 558 5.96 34.29 -31.14
CA GLY A 558 7.38 34.44 -31.48
C GLY A 558 7.71 35.34 -32.67
N GLY A 559 6.72 35.96 -33.33
CA GLY A 559 6.96 37.03 -34.30
C GLY A 559 7.38 38.35 -33.65
N VAL A 560 7.01 38.57 -32.38
CA VAL A 560 7.53 39.67 -31.54
C VAL A 560 8.00 39.12 -30.20
N TYR A 561 7.12 38.38 -29.51
CA TYR A 561 7.45 37.71 -28.27
C TYR A 561 6.95 36.28 -28.30
N ASN A 562 7.78 35.33 -27.87
CA ASN A 562 7.38 33.94 -27.76
C ASN A 562 6.85 33.70 -26.34
N HIS A 563 5.52 33.73 -26.19
CA HIS A 563 4.88 33.67 -24.88
C HIS A 563 5.13 32.33 -24.18
N SER A 564 5.29 32.37 -22.85
CA SER A 564 5.56 31.18 -22.05
C SER A 564 4.32 30.30 -21.88
N ASN A 565 4.49 29.05 -21.46
CA ASN A 565 3.38 28.15 -21.12
C ASN A 565 2.41 28.78 -20.09
N ALA A 566 2.92 29.60 -19.17
CA ALA A 566 2.08 30.30 -18.20
C ALA A 566 1.15 31.32 -18.87
N ALA A 567 1.65 32.06 -19.87
CA ALA A 567 0.84 32.99 -20.65
C ALA A 567 -0.19 32.25 -21.52
N HIS A 568 0.15 31.10 -22.11
CA HIS A 568 -0.82 30.26 -22.82
C HIS A 568 -1.92 29.71 -21.90
N ASN A 569 -1.57 29.28 -20.69
CA ASN A 569 -2.53 28.81 -19.70
C ASN A 569 -3.46 29.95 -19.24
N LEU A 570 -2.91 31.14 -18.98
CA LEU A 570 -3.72 32.30 -18.62
C LEU A 570 -4.64 32.74 -19.76
N LEU A 571 -4.14 32.74 -21.00
CA LEU A 571 -4.94 33.08 -22.17
C LEU A 571 -6.16 32.16 -22.31
N SER A 572 -6.06 30.88 -21.89
CA SER A 572 -7.19 29.95 -21.98
C SER A 572 -8.41 30.34 -21.14
N THR A 573 -8.23 31.10 -20.04
CA THR A 573 -9.36 31.54 -19.20
C THR A 573 -10.07 32.77 -19.77
N MET A 574 -9.51 33.43 -20.77
CA MET A 574 -10.03 34.65 -21.40
C MET A 574 -10.85 34.39 -22.66
N ARG A 575 -11.08 33.12 -23.02
CA ARG A 575 -11.78 32.76 -24.26
C ARG A 575 -13.25 33.14 -24.20
N VAL A 576 -13.73 33.82 -25.24
CA VAL A 576 -15.14 34.25 -25.34
C VAL A 576 -15.80 33.85 -26.65
N GLY A 577 -15.03 33.44 -27.66
CA GLY A 577 -15.57 33.05 -28.94
C GLY A 577 -14.53 32.44 -29.86
N VAL A 578 -14.98 32.00 -31.01
CA VAL A 578 -14.19 31.31 -32.01
C VAL A 578 -14.46 31.94 -33.39
N LEU A 579 -13.43 32.31 -34.14
CA LEU A 579 -13.63 32.92 -35.47
C LEU A 579 -14.10 31.89 -36.51
N ARG A 580 -15.15 32.23 -37.27
CA ARG A 580 -15.63 31.43 -38.41
C ARG A 580 -14.50 31.26 -39.43
N GLY A 581 -14.26 30.03 -39.86
CA GLY A 581 -13.17 29.68 -40.78
C GLY A 581 -11.76 29.68 -40.17
N GLY A 582 -11.51 30.43 -39.09
CA GLY A 582 -10.24 30.37 -38.34
C GLY A 582 -10.11 29.09 -37.51
N CYS A 583 -11.23 28.57 -37.03
CA CYS A 583 -11.27 27.39 -36.17
C CYS A 583 -11.76 26.11 -36.85
N GLU A 584 -12.21 26.10 -38.10
CA GLU A 584 -12.42 24.80 -38.77
C GLU A 584 -11.12 24.01 -38.81
N VAL A 585 -9.96 24.67 -38.93
CA VAL A 585 -8.65 24.01 -38.93
C VAL A 585 -8.17 23.66 -37.52
N GLU A 586 -8.34 24.53 -36.53
CA GLU A 586 -7.89 24.26 -35.15
C GLU A 586 -8.88 23.42 -34.33
N ILE A 587 -10.20 23.55 -34.52
CA ILE A 587 -11.18 22.59 -34.01
C ILE A 587 -11.10 21.30 -34.80
N TRP A 588 -10.84 21.24 -36.12
CA TRP A 588 -10.55 19.94 -36.75
C TRP A 588 -9.24 19.34 -36.27
N LYS A 589 -8.16 20.11 -36.09
CA LYS A 589 -6.92 19.58 -35.53
C LYS A 589 -7.16 19.12 -34.10
N ARG A 590 -7.78 19.95 -33.26
CA ARG A 590 -8.01 19.70 -31.83
C ARG A 590 -9.08 18.64 -31.59
N ALA A 591 -10.18 18.61 -32.33
CA ALA A 591 -11.11 17.48 -32.39
C ALA A 591 -10.47 16.24 -33.05
N GLN A 592 -9.56 16.36 -34.03
CA GLN A 592 -8.72 15.22 -34.42
C GLN A 592 -7.70 14.82 -33.34
N PHE A 593 -7.41 15.67 -32.36
CA PHE A 593 -6.54 15.38 -31.22
C PHE A 593 -7.32 14.92 -29.97
N GLU A 594 -8.58 15.35 -29.80
CA GLU A 594 -9.45 15.22 -28.62
C GLU A 594 -10.69 14.34 -28.91
N ASN A 595 -11.35 14.45 -30.07
CA ASN A 595 -12.40 13.52 -30.55
C ASN A 595 -11.84 12.26 -31.25
N LYS A 596 -10.59 12.27 -31.74
CA LYS A 596 -9.83 11.01 -31.75
C LYS A 596 -9.35 10.81 -30.32
N ASP A 597 -10.09 9.99 -29.59
CA ASP A 597 -9.41 9.05 -28.74
C ASP A 597 -8.28 8.41 -29.58
N VAL A 598 -7.07 8.83 -29.24
CA VAL A 598 -5.79 8.34 -29.72
C VAL A 598 -5.25 9.08 -30.96
N THR A 599 -4.54 10.20 -30.73
CA THR A 599 -3.18 10.25 -31.28
C THR A 599 -2.51 9.02 -30.69
N TYR A 600 -2.18 8.07 -31.56
CA TYR A 600 -1.49 6.86 -31.16
C TYR A 600 -0.13 7.39 -30.75
N ILE A 601 0.06 7.68 -29.45
CA ILE A 601 1.40 7.83 -28.92
C ILE A 601 1.97 6.47 -29.22
N ASN A 602 2.82 6.44 -30.22
CA ASN A 602 3.42 5.22 -30.63
C ASN A 602 4.60 4.99 -29.70
N ASP A 603 4.83 3.74 -29.33
CA ASP A 603 6.08 3.40 -28.66
C ASP A 603 7.27 3.65 -29.61
N SER A 604 8.49 3.43 -29.12
CA SER A 604 9.69 3.56 -29.93
C SER A 604 9.73 2.65 -31.16
N ALA A 605 8.84 1.65 -31.25
CA ALA A 605 8.67 0.76 -32.38
C ALA A 605 7.52 1.16 -33.32
N GLY A 606 6.87 2.31 -33.10
CA GLY A 606 5.79 2.79 -33.96
C GLY A 606 4.41 2.20 -33.64
N GLN A 607 4.25 1.46 -32.54
CA GLN A 607 3.00 0.78 -32.18
C GLN A 607 2.15 1.58 -31.20
N ARG A 608 0.81 1.48 -31.30
CA ARG A 608 -0.15 2.13 -30.39
C ARG A 608 0.18 1.87 -28.92
N ILE A 609 0.39 2.92 -28.14
CA ILE A 609 0.36 2.82 -26.68
C ILE A 609 -1.09 2.72 -26.21
N VAL A 610 -1.41 1.63 -25.50
CA VAL A 610 -2.70 1.42 -24.84
C VAL A 610 -2.66 2.08 -23.46
N ARG A 611 -3.57 3.04 -23.21
CA ARG A 611 -3.66 3.78 -21.94
C ARG A 611 -4.26 2.93 -20.81
N ALA A 612 -3.94 3.29 -19.57
CA ALA A 612 -4.52 2.68 -18.37
C ALA A 612 -6.06 2.85 -18.40
N GLY A 613 -6.80 1.77 -18.48
CA GLY A 613 -8.27 1.81 -18.57
C GLY A 613 -8.84 1.52 -19.96
N SER A 614 -8.03 1.65 -21.01
CA SER A 614 -8.39 1.24 -22.38
C SER A 614 -7.94 -0.18 -22.72
N GLN A 615 -7.34 -0.90 -21.75
CA GLN A 615 -7.06 -2.32 -21.92
C GLN A 615 -8.38 -3.08 -21.92
N VAL A 616 -8.62 -3.87 -22.97
CA VAL A 616 -9.87 -4.65 -23.15
C VAL A 616 -10.14 -5.59 -21.98
N THR A 617 -9.09 -6.04 -21.28
CA THR A 617 -9.18 -6.91 -20.10
C THR A 617 -9.44 -6.15 -18.79
N LYS A 618 -9.37 -4.81 -18.79
CA LYS A 618 -9.58 -3.98 -17.59
C LYS A 618 -11.03 -3.50 -17.56
N VAL A 619 -11.84 -4.11 -16.70
CA VAL A 619 -13.21 -3.66 -16.43
C VAL A 619 -13.15 -2.45 -15.49
N ALA A 620 -13.89 -1.39 -15.80
CA ALA A 620 -14.03 -0.25 -14.91
C ALA A 620 -14.60 -0.72 -13.56
N GLN A 621 -13.94 -0.38 -12.46
CA GLN A 621 -14.47 -0.66 -11.14
C GLN A 621 -15.78 0.12 -10.96
N PRO A 622 -16.86 -0.49 -10.45
CA PRO A 622 -18.06 0.25 -10.11
C PRO A 622 -17.69 1.34 -9.10
N VAL A 623 -18.28 2.53 -9.26
CA VAL A 623 -18.07 3.65 -8.34
C VAL A 623 -18.39 3.17 -6.92
N ALA A 624 -17.41 3.27 -6.02
CA ALA A 624 -17.60 2.89 -4.63
C ALA A 624 -18.76 3.69 -4.05
N SER A 625 -19.78 3.00 -3.52
CA SER A 625 -20.82 3.65 -2.73
C SER A 625 -20.20 4.26 -1.48
N ALA A 626 -20.80 5.34 -0.98
CA ALA A 626 -20.30 6.16 0.14
C ALA A 626 -20.01 5.39 1.44
N ASP A 627 -20.41 4.12 1.55
CA ASP A 627 -20.10 3.24 2.69
C ASP A 627 -18.64 2.75 2.73
N ALA A 628 -17.83 3.05 1.71
CA ALA A 628 -16.45 2.57 1.58
C ALA A 628 -15.35 3.62 1.87
N ALA A 629 -15.70 4.83 2.29
CA ALA A 629 -14.78 5.93 2.61
C ALA A 629 -14.49 6.04 4.12
#